data_AF-A0A3S1GC87-F1
#
_entry.id   AF-A0A3S1GC87-F1
#
_cell.length_a   1.000
_cell.length_b   1.000
_cell.length_c   1.000
_cell.angle_alpha   90.00
_cell.angle_beta   90.00
_cell.angle_gamma   90.00
#
_symmetry.space_group_name_H-M   'P 1'
#
loop_
_entity.id
_entity.type
_entity.pdbx_description
1 polymer ?
#
loop_
_entity_poly.entity_id
_entity_poly.type
_entity_poly.pdbx_seq_one_letter_code
_entity_poly.pdbx_strand_id
1 'polypeptide(L)'
;FEICMYLVGQGVSGDKINPGNIGGTVDCGPFTTTFVQALHSSSFGGEGGTNTYLGNPGGLVLHFPEDKTLYHMGDTDIFSDMGLINELHEPKIGIVPIGDRFTMGGAVAALACRRFFGFETVVPCHFRTFSMLDQTADKFVAGLEG
;
A
#
# COMPACT_ATOMS: atom_id res chain seq x y z
N PHE A 1 3.07 13.98 -0.29
CA PHE A 1 3.29 15.29 -0.94
C PHE A 1 4.75 15.42 -1.37
N GLU A 2 5.64 15.07 -0.46
CA GLU A 2 7.10 15.00 -0.52
C GLU A 2 7.60 14.28 -1.77
N ILE A 3 7.03 13.12 -2.14
CA ILE A 3 7.39 12.42 -3.39
C ILE A 3 7.21 13.31 -4.62
N CYS A 4 6.08 14.01 -4.75
CA CYS A 4 5.84 14.91 -5.87
C CYS A 4 6.83 16.08 -5.89
N MET A 5 7.13 16.66 -4.72
CA MET A 5 8.11 17.76 -4.63
C MET A 5 9.53 17.30 -4.94
N TYR A 6 9.89 16.08 -4.50
CA TYR A 6 11.16 15.46 -4.86
C TYR A 6 11.27 15.30 -6.37
N LEU A 7 10.24 14.74 -7.03
CA LEU A 7 10.20 14.58 -8.49
C LEU A 7 10.28 15.92 -9.24
N VAL A 8 9.61 16.97 -8.74
CA VAL A 8 9.75 18.33 -9.28
C VAL A 8 11.20 18.81 -9.17
N GLY A 9 11.85 18.56 -8.03
CA GLY A 9 13.28 18.83 -7.84
C GLY A 9 14.19 18.03 -8.79
N GLN A 10 13.73 16.88 -9.30
CA GLN A 10 14.41 16.09 -10.33
C GLN A 10 14.06 16.52 -11.77
N GLY A 11 13.24 17.56 -11.95
CA GLY A 11 12.87 18.12 -13.25
C GLY A 11 11.52 17.66 -13.81
N VAL A 12 10.69 16.96 -13.04
CA VAL A 12 9.29 16.70 -13.41
C VAL A 12 8.52 18.02 -13.40
N SER A 13 7.76 18.29 -14.45
CA SER A 13 6.97 19.51 -14.56
C SER A 13 5.80 19.53 -13.55
N GLY A 14 5.50 20.71 -13.01
CA GLY A 14 4.49 20.88 -11.96
C GLY A 14 3.05 20.57 -12.39
N ASP A 15 2.75 20.64 -13.69
CA ASP A 15 1.47 20.23 -14.29
C ASP A 15 1.31 18.71 -14.44
N LYS A 16 2.37 17.94 -14.16
CA LYS A 16 2.40 16.47 -14.25
C LYS A 16 2.38 15.77 -12.90
N ILE A 17 2.10 16.50 -11.82
CA ILE A 17 2.00 15.95 -10.46
C ILE A 17 0.60 16.15 -9.89
N ASN A 18 0.17 15.23 -9.03
CA ASN A 18 -1.06 15.32 -8.26
C ASN A 18 -0.75 15.00 -6.79
N PRO A 19 -0.28 16.00 -6.01
CA PRO A 19 0.23 15.74 -4.67
C PRO A 19 -0.90 15.48 -3.67
N GLY A 20 -0.78 14.38 -2.91
CA GLY A 20 -1.64 14.07 -1.75
C GLY A 20 -0.83 13.72 -0.51
N ASN A 21 -1.50 13.53 0.63
CA ASN A 21 -0.91 13.04 1.88
C ASN A 21 -1.96 12.24 2.67
N ILE A 22 -1.54 11.45 3.66
CA ILE A 22 -2.41 10.57 4.47
C ILE A 22 -3.64 11.34 4.99
N GLY A 23 -4.82 10.75 4.82
CA GLY A 23 -6.13 11.33 5.13
C GLY A 23 -6.73 12.18 4.00
N GLY A 24 -5.93 12.58 3.01
CA GLY A 24 -6.38 13.33 1.85
C GLY A 24 -6.86 12.43 0.72
N THR A 25 -7.91 12.87 0.03
CA THR A 25 -8.40 12.28 -1.22
C THR A 25 -8.03 13.17 -2.39
N VAL A 26 -7.42 12.60 -3.42
CA VAL A 26 -7.10 13.29 -4.67
C VAL A 26 -8.00 12.80 -5.81
N ASP A 27 -8.41 13.71 -6.67
CA ASP A 27 -9.15 13.40 -7.90
C ASP A 27 -8.16 13.00 -9.00
N CYS A 28 -8.37 11.84 -9.62
CA CYS A 28 -7.55 11.35 -10.73
C CYS A 28 -8.30 11.41 -12.07
N GLY A 29 -9.54 11.90 -12.11
CA GLY A 29 -10.42 11.94 -13.26
C GLY A 29 -11.46 10.82 -13.21
N PRO A 30 -11.16 9.61 -13.72
CA PRO A 30 -12.13 8.51 -13.73
C PRO A 30 -12.31 7.82 -12.36
N PHE A 31 -11.48 8.14 -11.37
CA PHE A 31 -11.55 7.63 -10.01
C PHE A 31 -10.92 8.63 -9.04
N THR A 32 -11.17 8.48 -7.75
CA THR A 32 -10.46 9.21 -6.70
C THR A 32 -9.55 8.26 -5.93
N THR A 33 -8.52 8.82 -5.28
CA THR A 33 -7.59 8.05 -4.45
C THR A 33 -7.46 8.69 -3.07
N THR A 34 -7.79 7.96 -2.01
CA THR A 34 -7.50 8.35 -0.62
C THR A 34 -6.19 7.74 -0.17
N PHE A 35 -5.31 8.57 0.38
CA PHE A 35 -4.07 8.13 1.03
C PHE A 35 -4.39 7.65 2.44
N VAL A 36 -3.96 6.44 2.79
CA VAL A 36 -4.17 5.86 4.14
C VAL A 36 -2.84 5.49 4.77
N GLN A 37 -2.84 5.31 6.08
CA GLN A 37 -1.64 4.94 6.84
C GLN A 37 -1.06 3.60 6.39
N ALA A 38 0.27 3.49 6.46
CA ALA A 38 1.02 2.24 6.44
C ALA A 38 2.12 2.29 7.52
N LEU A 39 2.57 1.13 8.01
CA LEU A 39 3.68 1.00 8.95
C LEU A 39 4.94 0.50 8.25
N HIS A 40 5.77 1.44 7.79
CA HIS A 40 7.02 1.17 7.09
C HIS A 40 7.95 2.40 7.13
N SER A 41 8.78 2.61 6.10
CA SER A 41 9.58 3.81 5.88
C SER A 41 9.39 4.32 4.45
N SER A 42 9.72 5.59 4.19
CA SER A 42 9.68 6.16 2.83
C SER A 42 10.86 7.11 2.62
N SER A 43 11.80 6.69 1.79
CA SER A 43 12.99 7.46 1.44
C SER A 43 13.54 7.03 0.09
N PHE A 44 14.36 7.89 -0.52
CA PHE A 44 15.10 7.59 -1.74
C PHE A 44 16.60 7.58 -1.45
N GLY A 45 17.28 6.50 -1.86
CA GLY A 45 18.72 6.35 -1.69
C GLY A 45 19.51 7.33 -2.56
N GLY A 46 20.50 7.97 -1.95
CA GLY A 46 21.49 8.83 -2.60
C GLY A 46 22.90 8.23 -2.53
N GLU A 47 23.87 8.98 -3.03
CA GLU A 47 25.27 8.59 -2.99
C GLU A 47 25.80 8.48 -1.55
N GLY A 48 26.79 7.62 -1.33
CA GLY A 48 27.44 7.46 -0.04
C GLY A 48 26.54 6.94 1.09
N GLY A 49 25.39 6.33 0.77
CA GLY A 49 24.44 5.82 1.78
C GLY A 49 23.55 6.91 2.39
N THR A 50 23.50 8.10 1.79
CA THR A 50 22.54 9.14 2.18
C THR A 50 21.12 8.73 1.77
N ASN A 51 20.11 9.17 2.52
CA ASN A 51 18.71 8.95 2.19
C ASN A 51 17.95 10.27 2.21
N THR A 52 17.22 10.55 1.13
CA THR A 52 16.27 11.66 1.08
C THR A 52 14.93 11.20 1.64
N TYR A 53 14.44 11.83 2.69
CA TYR A 53 13.11 11.55 3.25
C TYR A 53 12.00 11.88 2.23
N LEU A 54 11.02 11.00 2.09
CA LEU A 54 9.93 11.12 1.12
C LEU A 54 8.53 11.09 1.75
N GLY A 55 8.40 11.49 3.00
CA GLY A 55 7.12 11.49 3.72
C GLY A 55 6.93 10.23 4.57
N ASN A 56 5.75 10.09 5.18
CA ASN A 56 5.36 8.83 5.79
C ASN A 56 5.00 7.81 4.70
N PRO A 57 5.25 6.51 4.91
CA PRO A 57 4.70 5.48 4.04
C PRO A 57 3.18 5.49 4.10
N GLY A 58 2.53 5.08 3.02
CA GLY A 58 1.07 5.01 2.96
C GLY A 58 0.57 3.95 1.99
N GLY A 59 -0.66 3.53 2.22
CA GLY A 59 -1.46 2.81 1.25
C GLY A 59 -2.35 3.75 0.43
N LEU A 60 -3.00 3.22 -0.59
CA LEU A 60 -3.93 3.95 -1.45
C LEU A 60 -5.23 3.17 -1.58
N VAL A 61 -6.32 3.85 -1.27
CA VAL A 61 -7.67 3.35 -1.51
C VAL A 61 -8.22 4.07 -2.74
N LEU A 62 -8.57 3.32 -3.77
CA LEU A 62 -9.08 3.81 -5.03
C LEU A 62 -10.60 3.62 -5.07
N HIS A 63 -11.33 4.70 -5.30
CA HIS A 63 -12.78 4.70 -5.41
C HIS A 63 -13.21 4.95 -6.85
N PHE A 64 -13.93 3.99 -7.42
CA PHE A 64 -14.46 4.04 -8.77
C PHE A 64 -15.97 4.32 -8.71
N PRO A 65 -16.52 5.21 -9.56
CA PRO A 65 -17.95 5.44 -9.62
C PRO A 65 -18.71 4.14 -9.92
N GLU A 66 -19.66 3.78 -9.06
CA GLU A 66 -20.54 2.61 -9.20
C GLU A 66 -19.81 1.25 -9.31
N ASP A 67 -18.55 1.17 -8.89
CA ASP A 67 -17.75 -0.05 -8.95
C ASP A 67 -17.01 -0.30 -7.62
N LYS A 68 -16.31 -1.43 -7.53
CA LYS A 68 -15.63 -1.90 -6.32
C LYS A 68 -14.45 -1.01 -5.95
N THR A 69 -14.38 -0.65 -4.67
CA THR A 69 -13.20 -0.01 -4.08
C THR A 69 -12.03 -0.99 -4.03
N LEU A 70 -10.85 -0.51 -4.47
CA LEU A 70 -9.59 -1.25 -4.41
C LEU A 70 -8.69 -0.63 -3.33
N TYR A 71 -8.06 -1.47 -2.51
CA TYR A 71 -7.06 -1.03 -1.54
C TYR A 71 -5.69 -1.62 -1.87
N HIS A 72 -4.74 -0.76 -2.24
CA HIS A 72 -3.32 -1.09 -2.30
C HIS A 72 -2.68 -0.76 -0.95
N MET A 73 -2.27 -1.77 -0.19
CA MET A 73 -1.79 -1.57 1.18
C MET A 73 -0.49 -0.75 1.27
N GLY A 74 0.29 -0.74 0.19
CA GLY A 74 1.68 -0.30 0.24
C GLY A 74 2.51 -1.32 1.00
N ASP A 75 3.78 -1.02 1.23
CA ASP A 75 4.60 -1.81 2.13
C ASP A 75 4.21 -1.48 3.56
N THR A 76 3.77 -2.48 4.33
CA THR A 76 3.29 -2.30 5.69
C THR A 76 3.41 -3.60 6.50
N ASP A 77 3.54 -3.47 7.81
CA ASP A 77 3.13 -4.51 8.76
C ASP A 77 1.60 -4.46 9.01
N ILE A 78 1.06 -5.45 9.72
CA ILE A 78 -0.32 -5.42 10.22
C ILE A 78 -0.46 -4.34 11.30
N PHE A 79 -1.57 -3.59 11.29
CA PHE A 79 -1.90 -2.61 12.32
C PHE A 79 -3.40 -2.53 12.56
N SER A 80 -3.81 -2.11 13.77
CA SER A 80 -5.23 -2.11 14.18
C SER A 80 -6.12 -1.24 13.30
N ASP A 81 -5.60 -0.09 12.85
CA ASP A 81 -6.38 0.91 12.10
C ASP A 81 -6.65 0.46 10.66
N MET A 82 -6.16 -0.71 10.23
CA MET A 82 -6.73 -1.41 9.07
C MET A 82 -8.24 -1.61 9.22
N GLY A 83 -8.75 -1.81 10.44
CA GLY A 83 -10.18 -1.83 10.72
C GLY A 83 -10.88 -0.50 10.41
N LEU A 84 -10.25 0.64 10.71
CA LEU A 84 -10.79 1.96 10.37
C LEU A 84 -10.74 2.21 8.86
N ILE A 85 -9.69 1.75 8.18
CA ILE A 85 -9.62 1.80 6.70
C ILE A 85 -10.79 1.02 6.10
N ASN A 86 -11.10 -0.17 6.64
CA ASN A 86 -12.24 -0.95 6.19
C ASN A 86 -13.58 -0.26 6.49
N GLU A 87 -13.76 0.32 7.68
CA GLU A 87 -14.97 1.05 8.07
C GLU A 87 -15.25 2.26 7.16
N LEU A 88 -14.20 3.01 6.79
CA LEU A 88 -14.34 4.23 6.00
C LEU A 88 -14.51 3.98 4.50
N HIS A 89 -13.95 2.88 3.98
CA HIS A 89 -13.78 2.70 2.55
C HIS A 89 -14.33 1.39 2.00
N GLU A 90 -14.59 0.41 2.86
CA GLU A 90 -15.14 -0.91 2.54
C GLU A 90 -14.54 -1.56 1.27
N PRO A 91 -13.20 -1.66 1.14
CA PRO A 91 -12.58 -2.18 -0.07
C PRO A 91 -12.96 -3.64 -0.33
N LYS A 92 -13.31 -3.95 -1.59
CA LYS A 92 -13.64 -5.32 -2.03
C LYS A 92 -12.46 -6.03 -2.65
N ILE A 93 -11.46 -5.28 -3.11
CA ILE A 93 -10.23 -5.82 -3.71
C ILE A 93 -9.03 -5.34 -2.88
N GLY A 94 -8.18 -6.27 -2.45
CA GLY A 94 -6.93 -5.97 -1.74
C GLY A 94 -5.69 -6.33 -2.55
N ILE A 95 -4.75 -5.41 -2.71
CA ILE A 95 -3.38 -5.72 -3.15
C ILE A 95 -2.50 -5.75 -1.89
N VAL A 96 -2.03 -6.95 -1.54
CA VAL A 96 -1.53 -7.26 -0.19
C VAL A 96 -0.08 -7.74 -0.25
N PRO A 97 0.88 -7.06 0.41
CA PRO A 97 2.26 -7.52 0.42
C PRO A 97 2.41 -8.76 1.30
N ILE A 98 3.13 -9.78 0.80
CA ILE A 98 3.29 -11.06 1.50
C ILE A 98 4.75 -11.53 1.61
N GLY A 99 5.72 -10.65 1.31
CA GLY A 99 7.12 -10.99 1.10
C GLY A 99 7.94 -11.31 2.34
N ASP A 100 7.41 -11.07 3.54
CA ASP A 100 8.19 -11.06 4.79
C ASP A 100 9.35 -10.03 4.70
N ARG A 101 10.27 -10.05 5.67
CA ARG A 101 11.53 -9.28 5.79
C ARG A 101 11.44 -7.76 5.80
N PHE A 102 10.64 -7.17 4.92
CA PHE A 102 10.38 -5.74 4.75
C PHE A 102 8.87 -5.40 4.83
N THR A 103 7.99 -6.38 4.65
CA THR A 103 6.53 -6.24 4.80
C THR A 103 5.97 -7.36 5.69
N MET A 104 4.65 -7.43 5.84
CA MET A 104 4.00 -8.65 6.32
C MET A 104 4.50 -9.88 5.53
N GLY A 105 4.76 -10.97 6.25
CA GLY A 105 4.87 -12.32 5.67
C GLY A 105 3.48 -12.91 5.42
N GLY A 106 3.39 -13.94 4.57
CA GLY A 106 2.12 -14.50 4.13
C GLY A 106 1.13 -14.86 5.25
N ALA A 107 1.56 -15.46 6.35
CA ALA A 107 0.66 -15.82 7.45
C ALA A 107 0.05 -14.59 8.15
N VAL A 108 0.85 -13.54 8.37
CA VAL A 108 0.40 -12.29 8.99
C VAL A 108 -0.52 -11.51 8.04
N ALA A 109 -0.16 -11.46 6.75
CA ALA A 109 -0.99 -10.86 5.72
C ALA A 109 -2.37 -11.52 5.63
N ALA A 110 -2.43 -12.86 5.72
CA ALA A 110 -3.70 -13.58 5.72
C ALA A 110 -4.53 -13.29 6.98
N LEU A 111 -3.89 -13.18 8.16
CA LEU A 111 -4.57 -12.73 9.38
C LEU A 111 -5.13 -11.31 9.22
N ALA A 112 -4.37 -10.38 8.64
CA ALA A 112 -4.82 -9.01 8.39
C ALA A 112 -6.09 -8.99 7.50
N CYS A 113 -6.07 -9.75 6.41
CA CYS A 113 -7.22 -9.90 5.52
C CYS A 113 -8.45 -10.42 6.28
N ARG A 114 -8.33 -11.56 6.99
CA ARG A 114 -9.46 -12.17 7.70
C ARG A 114 -9.99 -11.33 8.85
N ARG A 115 -9.11 -10.63 9.56
CA ARG A 115 -9.46 -9.88 10.78
C ARG A 115 -10.12 -8.55 10.47
N PHE A 116 -9.65 -7.84 9.44
CA PHE A 116 -10.04 -6.45 9.22
C PHE A 116 -10.83 -6.20 7.95
N PHE A 117 -10.80 -7.11 6.97
CA PHE A 117 -11.36 -6.84 5.65
C PHE A 117 -12.34 -7.92 5.18
N GLY A 118 -13.34 -7.48 4.43
CA GLY A 118 -14.28 -8.35 3.71
C GLY A 118 -13.94 -8.45 2.23
N PHE A 119 -12.68 -8.72 1.88
CA PHE A 119 -12.24 -8.78 0.48
C PHE A 119 -12.94 -9.92 -0.28
N GLU A 120 -13.47 -9.61 -1.45
CA GLU A 120 -13.95 -10.59 -2.43
C GLU A 120 -12.80 -11.10 -3.32
N THR A 121 -11.75 -10.30 -3.46
CA THR A 121 -10.57 -10.65 -4.24
C THR A 121 -9.32 -10.11 -3.56
N VAL A 122 -8.29 -10.95 -3.46
CA VAL A 122 -6.98 -10.56 -2.94
C VAL A 122 -5.90 -10.90 -3.96
N VAL A 123 -5.04 -9.92 -4.24
CA VAL A 123 -3.88 -10.04 -5.12
C VAL A 123 -2.63 -9.96 -4.26
N PRO A 124 -1.94 -11.09 -3.99
CA PRO A 124 -0.67 -11.06 -3.26
C PRO A 124 0.41 -10.35 -4.08
N CYS A 125 1.20 -9.48 -3.44
CA CYS A 125 2.29 -8.73 -4.05
C CYS A 125 3.53 -8.70 -3.15
N HIS A 126 4.56 -7.95 -3.56
CA HIS A 126 5.83 -7.80 -2.84
C HIS A 126 6.44 -9.15 -2.41
N PHE A 127 6.47 -10.16 -3.29
CA PHE A 127 7.12 -11.44 -3.01
C PHE A 127 7.81 -11.95 -4.28
N ARG A 128 8.74 -12.90 -4.13
CA ARG A 128 9.48 -13.55 -5.23
C ARG A 128 10.38 -12.64 -6.10
N THR A 129 10.30 -11.31 -5.97
CA THR A 129 11.09 -10.37 -6.80
C THR A 129 12.59 -10.48 -6.55
N PHE A 130 13.00 -10.71 -5.30
CA PHE A 130 14.41 -10.86 -4.90
C PHE A 130 14.57 -12.01 -3.90
N SER A 131 15.79 -12.54 -3.79
CA SER A 131 16.08 -13.74 -2.99
C SER A 131 15.82 -13.60 -1.49
N MET A 132 15.79 -12.36 -0.97
CA MET A 132 15.52 -12.10 0.45
C MET A 132 14.03 -12.17 0.83
N LEU A 133 13.13 -12.19 -0.15
CA LEU A 133 11.69 -12.26 0.07
C LEU A 133 11.23 -13.72 0.06
N ASP A 134 10.05 -13.99 0.64
CA ASP A 134 9.35 -15.25 0.44
C ASP A 134 9.16 -15.52 -1.06
N GLN A 135 9.45 -16.76 -1.49
CA GLN A 135 9.49 -17.15 -2.90
C GLN A 135 8.17 -17.75 -3.41
N THR A 136 7.25 -18.09 -2.51
CA THR A 136 5.92 -18.64 -2.84
C THR A 136 4.84 -17.92 -2.05
N ALA A 137 3.60 -18.05 -2.51
CA ALA A 137 2.43 -17.51 -1.80
C ALA A 137 1.81 -18.54 -0.83
N ASP A 138 2.46 -19.68 -0.58
CA ASP A 138 1.81 -20.83 0.06
C ASP A 138 1.36 -20.53 1.50
N LYS A 139 2.20 -19.84 2.29
CA LYS A 139 1.84 -19.42 3.66
C LYS A 139 0.62 -18.48 3.66
N PHE A 140 0.50 -17.64 2.64
CA PHE A 140 -0.61 -16.71 2.51
C PHE A 140 -1.90 -17.46 2.15
N VAL A 141 -1.85 -18.34 1.14
CA VAL A 141 -3.01 -19.16 0.74
C VAL A 141 -3.48 -20.05 1.89
N ALA A 142 -2.58 -20.78 2.53
CA ALA A 142 -2.92 -21.61 3.69
C ALA A 142 -3.49 -20.79 4.85
N GLY A 143 -2.92 -19.60 5.09
CA GLY A 143 -3.39 -18.70 6.15
C GLY A 143 -4.78 -18.11 5.91
N LEU A 144 -5.27 -18.08 4.67
CA LEU A 144 -6.63 -17.60 4.36
C LEU A 144 -7.70 -18.64 4.72
N GLU A 145 -7.36 -19.93 4.77
CA GLU A 145 -8.33 -21.02 4.94
C GLU A 145 -8.82 -21.23 6.37
N GLY A 146 -8.04 -20.85 7.40
CA GLY A 146 -8.40 -21.17 8.78
C GLY A 146 -7.21 -21.55 9.63
#